data_AF-A0A7J7NWR2-F1
#
_entry.id   AF-A0A7J7NWR2-F1
#
_cell.length_a   1.000
_cell.length_b   1.000
_cell.length_c   1.000
_cell.angle_alpha   90.00
_cell.angle_beta   90.00
_cell.angle_gamma   90.00
#
_symmetry.space_group_name_H-M   'P 1'
#
loop_
_entity.id
_entity.type
_entity.pdbx_description
1 polymer ?
#
loop_
_entity_poly.entity_id
_entity_poly.type
_entity_poly.pdbx_seq_one_letter_code
_entity_poly.pdbx_strand_id
1 'polypeptide(L)'
;MIYAKFHTKSGERIKYHKSSSVWPGIKFAEPINKPFIGWIIGNGKKIEFWRDTWATCTPLREHIDLPIHLWKLCTAKVSDFINPFGWNFPTDISLAFLAMGIDIYCIP
;
A
#
# COMPACT_ATOMS: atom_id res chain seq x y z
N MET A 1 -2.91 -12.76 1.78
CA MET A 1 -2.88 -13.85 0.78
C MET A 1 -2.52 -13.20 -0.53
N ILE A 2 -1.28 -13.38 -1.00
CA ILE A 2 -0.83 -12.77 -2.25
C ILE A 2 -1.46 -13.57 -3.41
N TYR A 3 -2.13 -12.90 -4.34
CA TYR A 3 -2.69 -13.53 -5.54
C TYR A 3 -1.83 -13.18 -6.75
N ALA A 4 -1.34 -14.20 -7.46
CA ALA A 4 -0.71 -13.98 -8.76
C ALA A 4 -1.80 -13.54 -9.77
N LYS A 5 -1.74 -12.28 -10.19
CA LYS A 5 -2.55 -11.75 -11.30
C LYS A 5 -1.63 -11.56 -12.50
N PHE A 6 -1.81 -12.36 -13.53
CA PHE A 6 -1.04 -12.24 -14.76
C PHE A 6 -1.72 -11.26 -15.72
N HIS A 7 -0.93 -10.34 -16.25
CA HIS A 7 -1.37 -9.37 -17.26
C HIS A 7 -0.55 -9.55 -18.55
N THR A 8 -1.12 -9.15 -19.68
CA THR A 8 -0.44 -9.03 -20.97
C THR A 8 0.57 -7.88 -20.92
N LYS A 9 1.42 -7.77 -21.95
CA LYS A 9 2.32 -6.61 -22.08
C LYS A 9 1.56 -5.28 -22.19
N SER A 10 0.31 -5.32 -22.65
CA SER A 10 -0.59 -4.16 -22.72
C SER A 10 -1.32 -3.85 -21.41
N GLY A 11 -1.11 -4.63 -20.35
CA GLY A 11 -1.75 -4.43 -19.04
C GLY A 11 -3.12 -5.08 -18.88
N GLU A 12 -3.64 -5.75 -19.91
CA GLU A 12 -4.91 -6.46 -19.84
C GLU A 12 -4.76 -7.78 -19.06
N ARG A 13 -5.81 -8.18 -18.34
CA ARG A 13 -5.79 -9.44 -17.60
C ARG A 13 -5.83 -10.62 -18.57
N ILE A 14 -4.94 -11.61 -18.40
CA ILE A 14 -4.95 -12.78 -19.29
C ILE A 14 -6.25 -13.58 -19.12
N LYS A 15 -6.78 -14.10 -20.23
CA LYS A 15 -8.01 -14.92 -20.25
C LYS A 15 -7.73 -16.44 -20.22
N TYR A 16 -6.48 -16.85 -20.33
CA TYR A 16 -6.05 -18.25 -20.34
C TYR A 16 -5.29 -18.61 -19.05
N HIS A 17 -5.21 -19.90 -18.76
CA HIS A 17 -4.45 -20.40 -17.62
C HIS A 17 -2.94 -20.23 -17.84
N LYS A 18 -2.25 -19.62 -16.87
CA LYS A 18 -0.80 -19.50 -16.86
C LYS A 18 -0.26 -20.06 -15.55
N SER A 19 0.50 -21.15 -15.63
CA SER A 19 1.22 -21.70 -14.49
C SER A 19 2.59 -21.02 -14.33
N SER A 20 3.08 -20.98 -13.10
CA SER A 20 4.43 -20.53 -12.76
C SER A 20 5.05 -21.59 -11.85
N SER A 21 6.25 -22.07 -12.19
CA SER A 21 7.01 -22.98 -11.33
C SER A 21 7.59 -22.27 -10.10
N VAL A 22 7.70 -20.95 -10.14
CA VAL A 22 8.23 -20.12 -9.05
C VAL A 22 7.17 -19.84 -7.99
N TRP A 23 5.91 -19.66 -8.40
CA TRP A 23 4.82 -19.26 -7.50
C TRP A 23 4.54 -20.24 -6.35
N PRO A 24 4.60 -21.57 -6.54
CA PRO A 24 4.51 -22.54 -5.45
C PRO A 24 5.59 -22.34 -4.38
N GLY A 25 6.83 -22.08 -4.78
CA GLY A 25 7.93 -21.81 -3.85
C GLY A 25 7.72 -20.53 -3.04
N ILE A 26 7.25 -19.46 -3.69
CA ILE A 26 6.89 -18.21 -3.00
C ILE A 26 5.74 -18.42 -2.02
N LYS A 27 4.69 -19.16 -2.41
CA LYS A 27 3.57 -19.50 -1.51
C LYS A 27 4.02 -20.31 -0.30
N PHE A 28 4.90 -21.28 -0.51
CA PHE A 28 5.47 -22.08 0.57
C PHE A 28 6.23 -21.20 1.58
N ALA A 29 6.97 -20.20 1.08
CA ALA A 29 7.74 -19.29 1.91
C ALA A 29 6.94 -18.08 2.46
N GLU A 30 5.70 -17.84 1.97
CA GLU A 30 4.87 -16.68 2.37
C GLU A 30 4.74 -16.55 3.89
N PRO A 31 4.39 -17.59 4.67
CA PRO A 31 4.16 -17.44 6.11
C PRO A 31 5.40 -16.96 6.87
N ILE A 32 6.59 -17.42 6.42
CA ILE A 32 7.88 -17.10 7.05
C ILE A 32 8.34 -15.70 6.64
N ASN A 33 8.13 -15.34 5.36
CA ASN A 33 8.68 -14.12 4.79
C ASN A 33 7.73 -12.92 4.87
N LYS A 34 6.43 -13.13 5.11
CA LYS A 34 5.42 -12.07 5.10
C LYS A 34 5.77 -10.87 6.01
N PRO A 35 6.36 -11.04 7.20
CA PRO A 35 6.79 -9.89 8.02
C PRO A 35 7.94 -9.09 7.41
N PHE A 36 8.68 -9.66 6.47
CA PHE A 36 9.89 -9.07 5.86
C PHE A 36 9.66 -8.59 4.43
N ILE A 37 8.44 -8.74 3.89
CA ILE A 37 8.08 -8.31 2.54
C ILE A 37 7.26 -7.02 2.65
N GLY A 38 7.77 -5.94 2.08
CA GLY A 38 7.12 -4.63 2.00
C GLY A 38 6.95 -4.13 0.57
N TRP A 39 6.16 -3.08 0.40
CA TRP A 39 6.01 -2.40 -0.88
C TRP A 39 7.19 -1.45 -1.13
N ILE A 40 7.69 -1.42 -2.37
CA ILE A 40 8.62 -0.38 -2.82
C ILE A 40 7.80 0.68 -3.56
N ILE A 41 7.57 1.82 -2.91
CA ILE A 41 6.69 2.88 -3.39
C ILE A 41 7.30 3.67 -4.57
N GLY A 42 8.63 3.75 -4.62
CA GLY A 42 9.34 4.60 -5.58
C GLY A 42 9.12 6.08 -5.25
N ASN A 43 8.67 6.88 -6.22
CA ASN A 43 8.49 8.34 -6.04
C ASN A 43 7.08 8.76 -5.61
N GLY A 44 6.13 7.84 -5.46
CA GLY A 44 4.79 8.12 -4.95
C GLY A 44 3.87 8.99 -5.82
N LYS A 45 4.34 9.55 -6.95
CA LYS A 45 3.60 10.56 -7.74
C LYS A 45 2.32 10.06 -8.40
N LYS A 46 2.22 8.74 -8.62
CA LYS A 46 1.07 8.10 -9.29
C LYS A 46 0.18 7.32 -8.33
N ILE A 47 0.49 7.30 -7.04
CA ILE A 47 -0.18 6.47 -6.04
C ILE A 47 -1.04 7.38 -5.17
N GLU A 48 -2.35 7.12 -5.12
CA GLU A 48 -3.27 7.79 -4.21
C GLU A 48 -3.10 7.26 -2.79
N PHE A 49 -2.73 8.14 -1.86
CA PHE A 49 -2.36 7.75 -0.50
C PHE A 49 -3.49 6.99 0.20
N TRP A 50 -4.74 7.41 0.03
CA TRP A 50 -5.87 6.82 0.75
C TRP A 50 -6.59 5.70 0.00
N ARG A 51 -6.51 5.71 -1.34
CA ARG A 51 -7.37 4.89 -2.23
C ARG A 51 -6.64 3.72 -2.86
N ASP A 52 -5.32 3.78 -2.98
CA ASP A 52 -4.52 2.68 -3.52
C ASP A 52 -4.06 1.71 -2.42
N THR A 53 -3.75 0.48 -2.84
CA THR A 53 -3.30 -0.63 -1.97
C THR A 53 -1.77 -0.65 -1.83
N TRP A 54 -1.18 0.49 -1.46
CA TRP A 54 0.29 0.64 -1.44
C TRP A 54 0.91 0.38 -0.07
N ALA A 55 0.17 0.52 1.03
CA ALA A 55 0.64 0.24 2.38
C ALA A 55 0.15 -1.12 2.90
N THR A 56 -1.06 -1.52 2.51
CA THR A 56 -1.69 -2.78 2.95
C THR A 56 -2.35 -3.50 1.78
N CYS A 57 -2.97 -4.66 2.03
CA CYS A 57 -3.74 -5.39 1.02
C CYS A 57 -5.07 -4.70 0.62
N THR A 58 -5.54 -3.73 1.40
CA THR A 58 -6.71 -2.91 1.08
C THR A 58 -6.40 -1.41 1.26
N PRO A 59 -7.17 -0.50 0.64
CA PRO A 59 -6.95 0.93 0.76
C PRO A 59 -6.98 1.42 2.21
N LEU A 60 -6.11 2.39 2.57
CA LEU A 60 -6.05 2.92 3.93
C LEU A 60 -7.38 3.52 4.41
N ARG A 61 -8.17 4.11 3.51
CA ARG A 61 -9.51 4.64 3.81
C ARG A 61 -10.52 3.61 4.34
N GLU A 62 -10.27 2.32 4.14
CA GLU A 62 -11.16 1.25 4.63
C GLU A 62 -10.84 0.87 6.08
N HIS A 63 -9.67 1.27 6.58
CA HIS A 63 -9.23 0.96 7.94
C HIS A 63 -9.36 2.15 8.88
N ILE A 64 -9.54 3.36 8.35
CA ILE A 64 -9.40 4.62 9.08
C ILE A 64 -10.68 5.43 8.95
N ASP A 65 -11.30 5.72 10.09
CA ASP A 65 -12.41 6.68 10.18
C ASP A 65 -11.85 8.10 10.21
N LEU A 66 -11.66 8.71 9.03
CA LEU A 66 -11.21 10.10 8.93
C LEU A 66 -12.34 11.09 9.24
N PRO A 67 -12.08 12.09 10.09
CA PRO A 67 -12.94 13.27 10.25
C PRO A 67 -13.27 13.93 8.91
N ILE A 68 -14.50 14.44 8.78
CA ILE A 68 -15.03 14.98 7.51
C ILE A 68 -14.14 16.09 6.88
N HIS A 69 -13.44 16.86 7.72
CA HIS A 69 -12.55 17.92 7.28
C HIS A 69 -11.26 17.41 6.62
N LEU A 70 -10.81 16.19 6.94
CA LEU A 70 -9.62 15.56 6.36
C LEU A 70 -9.92 14.85 5.03
N TRP A 71 -11.18 14.69 4.63
CA TRP A 71 -11.52 14.07 3.34
C TRP A 71 -11.03 14.87 2.13
N LYS A 72 -10.73 16.17 2.30
CA LYS A 72 -10.04 16.98 1.28
C LYS A 72 -8.66 16.42 0.93
N LEU A 73 -8.03 15.69 1.84
CA LEU A 73 -6.75 15.01 1.63
C LEU A 73 -6.92 13.63 0.97
N CYS A 74 -8.14 13.13 0.74
CA CYS A 74 -8.36 11.83 0.11
C CYS A 74 -7.95 11.75 -1.37
N THR A 75 -7.58 12.86 -1.99
CA THR A 75 -6.97 12.92 -3.33
C THR A 75 -5.45 13.10 -3.29
N ALA A 76 -4.84 13.19 -2.09
CA ALA A 76 -3.40 13.34 -1.93
C ALA A 76 -2.66 12.12 -2.49
N LYS A 77 -1.50 12.38 -3.08
CA LYS A 77 -0.57 11.37 -3.55
C LYS A 77 0.39 10.99 -2.44
N VAL A 78 0.99 9.82 -2.53
CA VAL A 78 2.04 9.40 -1.59
C VAL A 78 3.23 10.36 -1.62
N SER A 79 3.54 10.94 -2.79
CA SER A 79 4.57 11.97 -2.94
C SER A 79 4.33 13.24 -2.12
N ASP A 80 3.09 13.50 -1.69
CA ASP A 80 2.76 14.69 -0.90
C ASP A 80 3.20 14.52 0.57
N PHE A 81 3.44 13.27 0.99
CA PHE A 81 3.82 12.91 2.35
C PHE A 81 5.23 12.31 2.46
N ILE A 82 5.88 11.94 1.36
CA ILE A 82 7.27 11.44 1.38
C ILE A 82 8.26 12.58 1.16
N ASN A 83 9.27 12.66 2.02
CA ASN A 83 10.46 13.47 1.81
C ASN A 83 11.73 12.58 1.89
N PRO A 84 12.92 13.10 1.54
CA PRO A 84 14.17 12.32 1.59
C PRO A 84 14.55 11.78 2.98
N PHE A 85 13.95 12.30 4.05
CA PHE A 85 14.21 11.93 5.44
C PHE A 85 13.09 11.08 6.06
N GLY A 86 12.06 10.72 5.28
CA GLY A 86 10.95 9.88 5.71
C GLY A 86 9.58 10.50 5.45
N TRP A 87 8.61 10.07 6.26
CA TRP A 87 7.23 10.53 6.18
C TRP A 87 7.03 11.90 6.84
N ASN A 88 6.31 12.78 6.18
CA ASN A 88 5.93 14.11 6.63
C ASN A 88 4.41 14.28 6.57
N PHE A 89 3.74 14.00 7.68
CA PHE A 89 2.29 14.10 7.80
C PHE A 89 1.88 15.40 8.50
N PRO A 90 0.77 16.03 8.06
CA PRO A 90 0.09 17.05 8.85
C PRO A 90 -0.28 16.54 10.24
N THR A 91 -0.26 17.42 11.24
CA THR A 91 -0.52 17.08 12.65
C THR A 91 -1.79 16.27 12.85
N ASP A 92 -2.88 16.64 12.17
CA ASP A 92 -4.18 15.96 12.30
C ASP A 92 -4.11 14.50 11.83
N ILE A 93 -3.34 14.19 10.78
CA ILE A 93 -3.13 12.82 10.30
C ILE A 93 -2.25 12.06 11.28
N SER A 94 -1.18 12.67 11.78
CA SER A 94 -0.29 12.05 12.78
C SER A 94 -1.05 11.69 14.06
N LEU A 95 -1.93 12.56 14.54
CA LEU A 95 -2.79 12.30 15.70
C LEU A 95 -3.80 11.19 15.43
N ALA A 96 -4.41 11.15 14.23
CA ALA A 96 -5.32 10.08 13.84
C ALA A 96 -4.60 8.72 13.81
N PHE A 97 -3.41 8.65 13.21
CA PHE A 97 -2.58 7.43 13.19
C PHE A 97 -2.21 6.98 14.60
N LEU A 98 -1.78 7.90 15.47
CA LEU A 98 -1.46 7.59 16.86
C LEU A 98 -2.67 7.04 17.63
N ALA A 99 -3.83 7.68 17.49
CA ALA A 99 -5.07 7.22 18.13
C ALA A 99 -5.50 5.82 17.68
N MET A 100 -5.10 5.43 16.47
CA MET A 100 -5.35 4.11 15.89
C MET A 100 -4.24 3.08 16.17
N GLY A 101 -3.18 3.47 16.88
CA GLY A 101 -2.04 2.59 17.14
C GLY A 101 -1.17 2.32 15.90
N ILE A 102 -1.27 3.16 14.87
CA ILE A 102 -0.42 3.08 13.68
C ILE A 102 0.89 3.81 13.97
N ASP A 103 2.00 3.07 13.95
CA ASP A 103 3.33 3.66 13.96
C ASP A 103 3.68 4.19 12.57
N ILE A 104 3.82 5.51 12.47
CA ILE A 104 4.15 6.21 11.22
C ILE A 104 5.54 5.84 10.67
N TYR A 105 6.44 5.37 11.54
CA TYR A 105 7.77 4.90 11.15
C TYR A 105 7.74 3.47 10.58
N CYS A 106 6.66 2.73 10.80
CA CYS A 106 6.46 1.39 10.27
C CYS A 106 5.72 1.38 8.92
N ILE A 107 5.36 2.56 8.38
CA ILE A 107 4.79 2.68 7.04
C ILE A 107 5.92 2.45 6.01
N PRO A 108 5.72 1.54 5.03
CA PRO A 108 6.78 1.11 4.09
C PRO A 108 7.38 2.23 3.25
#